data_AF-A0A317W5A6-F1
#
_entry.id   AF-A0A317W5A6-F1
#
_cell.length_a   1.000
_cell.length_b   1.000
_cell.length_c   1.000
_cell.angle_alpha   90.00
_cell.angle_beta   90.00
_cell.angle_gamma   90.00
#
_symmetry.space_group_name_H-M   'P 1'
#
loop_
_entity.id
_entity.type
_entity.pdbx_description
1 polymer ?
#
loop_
_entity_poly.entity_id
_entity_poly.type
_entity_poly.pdbx_seq_one_letter_code
_entity_poly.pdbx_strand_id
1 'polypeptide(L)'
;MATVTEVLTEPFTAQGVALKSGPIKVHQEELPAVELPDIPLPPPSKAPTEILNIDKPTPDYHVPRDPRLIRLTGVHPFNVEPPLTALYDEGTQPLSLLPYPL
;
A
#
# COMPACT_ATOMS: atom_id res chain seq x y z
N MET A 1 -3.21 -44.71 -26.12
CA MET A 1 -4.62 -44.62 -25.70
C MET A 1 -4.65 -43.62 -24.55
N ALA A 2 -5.06 -42.38 -24.78
CA ALA A 2 -5.02 -41.33 -23.77
C ALA A 2 -6.37 -41.28 -23.04
N THR A 3 -6.35 -41.48 -21.72
CA THR A 3 -7.53 -41.39 -20.86
C THR A 3 -7.66 -39.95 -20.38
N VAL A 4 -8.76 -39.27 -20.75
CA VAL A 4 -9.08 -37.92 -20.29
C VAL A 4 -9.99 -38.05 -19.07
N THR A 5 -9.60 -37.42 -17.95
CA THR A 5 -10.40 -37.36 -16.73
C THR A 5 -11.08 -36.00 -16.69
N GLU A 6 -12.41 -35.96 -16.69
CA GLU A 6 -13.19 -34.73 -16.53
C GLU A 6 -13.44 -34.47 -15.03
N VAL A 7 -13.18 -33.23 -14.59
CA VAL A 7 -13.45 -32.77 -13.22
C VAL A 7 -14.77 -32.00 -13.24
N LEU A 8 -15.81 -32.56 -12.63
CA LEU A 8 -17.10 -31.91 -12.45
C LEU A 8 -16.98 -30.80 -11.40
N THR A 9 -17.30 -29.56 -11.78
CA THR A 9 -17.37 -28.41 -10.87
C THR A 9 -18.83 -27.99 -10.68
N GLU A 10 -19.31 -28.08 -9.45
CA GLU A 10 -20.64 -27.62 -9.05
C GLU A 10 -20.62 -26.09 -8.85
N PRO A 11 -21.56 -25.32 -9.42
CA PRO A 11 -21.66 -23.90 -9.10
C PRO A 11 -22.17 -23.73 -7.67
N PHE A 12 -21.35 -23.14 -6.80
CA PHE A 12 -21.79 -22.69 -5.48
C PHE A 12 -22.76 -21.52 -5.68
N THR A 13 -24.06 -21.82 -5.59
CA THR A 13 -25.08 -20.79 -5.49
C THR A 13 -24.93 -20.15 -4.12
N ALA A 14 -24.43 -18.91 -4.09
CA ALA A 14 -24.47 -18.10 -2.89
C ALA A 14 -25.94 -17.94 -2.49
N GLN A 15 -26.38 -18.71 -1.48
CA GLN A 15 -27.67 -18.49 -0.85
C GLN A 15 -27.60 -17.07 -0.28
N GLY A 16 -28.35 -16.16 -0.90
CA GLY A 16 -28.35 -14.75 -0.55
C GLY A 16 -28.58 -14.60 0.95
N VAL A 17 -27.53 -14.24 1.68
CA VAL A 17 -27.67 -13.73 3.03
C VAL A 17 -28.37 -12.40 2.87
N ALA A 18 -29.69 -12.40 3.07
CA ALA A 18 -30.50 -11.21 3.06
C ALA A 18 -29.96 -10.26 4.13
N LEU A 19 -29.28 -9.20 3.70
CA LEU A 19 -28.85 -8.10 4.56
C LEU A 19 -30.11 -7.44 5.11
N LYS A 20 -30.49 -7.80 6.34
CA LYS A 20 -31.57 -7.11 7.06
C LYS A 20 -31.11 -5.67 7.29
N SER A 21 -31.69 -4.75 6.54
CA SER A 21 -31.55 -3.31 6.73
C SER A 21 -32.28 -2.88 8.01
N GLY A 22 -31.73 -3.23 9.17
CA GLY A 22 -32.11 -2.63 10.45
C GLY A 22 -31.26 -1.38 10.71
N PRO A 23 -31.78 -0.35 11.40
CA PRO A 23 -30.95 0.75 11.84
C PRO A 23 -29.89 0.23 12.81
N ILE A 24 -28.62 0.26 12.39
CA ILE A 24 -27.47 -0.02 13.25
C ILE A 24 -27.45 1.06 14.31
N LYS A 25 -27.79 0.71 15.56
CA LYS A 25 -27.51 1.58 16.70
C LYS A 25 -26.03 1.47 17.02
N VAL A 26 -25.26 2.43 16.52
CA VAL A 26 -23.86 2.59 16.86
C VAL A 26 -23.80 3.05 18.32
N HIS A 27 -23.44 2.15 19.23
CA HIS A 27 -23.01 2.54 20.57
C HIS A 27 -21.58 3.04 20.47
N GLN A 28 -21.42 4.36 20.37
CA GLN A 28 -20.12 5.01 20.57
C GLN A 28 -19.88 5.10 22.08
N GLU A 29 -19.10 4.17 22.61
CA GLU A 29 -18.40 4.37 23.88
C GLU A 29 -17.19 5.26 23.59
N GLU A 30 -17.30 6.52 24.03
CA GLU A 30 -16.25 7.52 23.92
C GLU A 30 -15.16 7.17 24.95
N LEU A 31 -14.11 6.49 24.49
CA LEU A 31 -12.91 6.27 25.30
C LEU A 31 -12.30 7.64 25.64
N PRO A 32 -11.91 7.90 26.90
CA PRO A 32 -11.32 9.17 27.28
C PRO A 32 -10.10 9.44 26.40
N ALA A 33 -10.05 10.64 25.82
CA ALA A 33 -8.99 11.05 24.91
C ALA A 33 -7.64 10.93 25.61
N VAL A 34 -6.87 9.89 25.25
CA VAL A 34 -5.48 9.76 25.66
C VAL A 34 -4.72 10.89 24.97
N GLU A 35 -4.15 11.80 25.75
CA GLU A 35 -3.26 12.83 25.23
C GLU A 35 -2.06 12.15 24.57
N LEU A 36 -2.04 12.17 23.23
CA LEU A 36 -0.94 11.62 22.45
C LEU A 36 0.26 12.59 22.55
N PRO A 37 1.49 12.09 22.70
CA PRO A 37 2.67 12.94 22.66
C PRO A 37 2.76 13.67 21.30
N ASP A 38 3.10 14.96 21.34
CA ASP A 38 3.29 15.81 20.16
C ASP A 38 4.63 15.46 19.48
N ILE A 39 4.55 14.64 18.42
CA ILE A 39 5.70 14.16 17.64
C ILE A 39 5.76 14.98 16.35
N PRO A 40 6.91 15.59 16.01
CA PRO A 40 7.03 16.37 14.79
C PRO A 40 6.77 15.49 13.56
N LEU A 41 5.92 15.99 12.67
CA LEU A 41 5.62 15.27 11.43
C LEU A 41 6.86 15.21 10.52
N PRO A 42 7.02 14.11 9.77
CA PRO A 42 8.03 14.04 8.74
C PRO A 42 7.87 15.19 7.73
N PRO A 43 8.97 15.69 7.14
CA PRO A 43 8.88 16.56 5.97
C PRO A 43 8.02 15.90 4.87
N PRO A 44 7.26 16.70 4.10
CA PRO A 44 6.39 16.19 3.06
C PRO A 44 7.20 15.46 1.98
N SER A 45 6.76 14.25 1.62
CA SER A 45 7.40 13.45 0.57
C SER A 45 7.01 13.92 -0.82
N LYS A 46 7.88 13.68 -1.81
CA LYS A 46 7.61 13.98 -3.22
C LYS A 46 7.14 12.72 -3.92
N ALA A 47 5.84 12.63 -4.19
CA ALA A 47 5.28 11.53 -4.95
C ALA A 47 5.58 11.68 -6.46
N PRO A 48 6.01 10.62 -7.16
CA PRO A 48 6.14 10.64 -8.61
C PRO A 48 4.75 10.79 -9.24
N THR A 49 4.64 11.68 -10.24
CA THR A 49 3.37 11.95 -10.94
C THR A 49 3.33 11.30 -12.33
N GLU A 50 4.49 10.96 -12.90
CA GLU A 50 4.61 10.47 -14.27
C GLU A 50 4.66 8.95 -14.34
N ILE A 51 3.92 8.38 -15.31
CA ILE A 51 3.99 6.96 -15.67
C ILE A 51 5.14 6.77 -16.65
N LEU A 52 6.06 5.85 -16.34
CA LEU A 52 7.19 5.56 -17.21
C LEU A 52 6.71 4.83 -18.47
N ASN A 53 7.31 5.17 -19.62
CA ASN A 53 6.93 4.57 -20.91
C ASN A 53 7.04 3.04 -20.94
N ILE A 54 7.97 2.48 -20.18
CA ILE A 54 8.20 1.04 -20.06
C ILE A 54 7.06 0.32 -19.32
N ASP A 55 6.30 1.01 -18.48
CA ASP A 55 5.23 0.44 -17.68
C ASP A 55 3.86 0.54 -18.38
N LYS A 56 3.73 1.37 -19.43
CA LYS A 56 2.52 1.48 -20.26
C LYS A 56 1.98 0.15 -20.83
N PRO A 57 2.82 -0.82 -21.29
CA PRO A 57 2.31 -2.10 -21.77
C PRO A 57 1.93 -3.08 -20.66
N THR A 58 2.14 -2.73 -19.38
CA THR A 58 1.83 -3.62 -18.25
C THR A 58 0.42 -3.38 -17.71
N PRO A 59 -0.17 -4.36 -16.99
CA PRO A 59 -1.42 -4.15 -16.25
C PRO A 59 -1.33 -2.97 -15.27
N ASP A 60 -0.13 -2.61 -14.84
CA ASP A 60 0.15 -1.53 -13.90
C ASP A 60 0.42 -0.19 -14.61
N TYR A 61 -0.14 0.03 -15.79
CA TYR A 61 0.05 1.25 -16.60
C TYR A 61 -0.41 2.54 -15.93
N HIS A 62 -1.17 2.46 -14.84
CA HIS A 62 -1.71 3.60 -14.12
C HIS A 62 -0.85 4.00 -12.91
N VAL A 63 0.19 3.23 -12.59
CA VAL A 63 1.03 3.44 -11.40
C VAL A 63 2.23 4.32 -11.78
N PRO A 64 2.29 5.60 -11.34
CA PRO A 64 3.48 6.42 -11.51
C PRO A 64 4.61 5.89 -10.64
N ARG A 65 5.81 5.82 -11.20
CA ARG A 65 6.96 5.14 -10.59
C ARG A 65 8.19 6.01 -10.69
N ASP A 66 9.03 5.94 -9.67
CA ASP A 66 10.30 6.63 -9.70
C ASP A 66 11.28 5.89 -10.65
N PRO A 67 11.81 6.57 -11.68
CA PRO A 67 12.75 5.97 -12.64
C PRO A 67 14.07 5.51 -12.02
N ARG A 68 14.40 5.96 -10.80
CA ARG A 68 15.62 5.60 -10.08
C ARG A 68 15.56 4.22 -9.44
N LEU A 69 14.36 3.65 -9.29
CA LEU A 69 14.17 2.35 -8.65
C LEU A 69 14.72 1.21 -9.53
N ILE A 70 15.40 0.28 -8.87
CA ILE A 70 16.06 -0.86 -9.51
C ILE A 70 15.05 -2.00 -9.62
N ARG A 71 14.76 -2.46 -10.83
CA ARG A 71 13.81 -3.55 -11.11
C ARG A 71 14.47 -4.92 -10.96
N LEU A 72 13.93 -5.75 -10.05
CA LEU A 72 14.45 -7.08 -9.76
C LEU A 72 13.84 -8.18 -10.64
N THR A 73 12.57 -8.02 -11.05
CA THR A 73 11.80 -9.01 -11.81
C THR A 73 11.49 -8.57 -13.25
N GLY A 74 12.21 -7.58 -13.77
CA GLY A 74 11.89 -6.96 -15.05
C GLY A 74 10.75 -5.95 -14.93
N VAL A 75 9.90 -5.83 -15.97
CA VAL A 75 8.87 -4.76 -16.02
C VAL A 75 7.65 -5.09 -15.15
N HIS A 76 7.18 -6.33 -15.18
CA HIS A 76 6.05 -6.81 -14.38
C HIS A 76 6.24 -8.30 -14.05
N PRO A 77 5.98 -8.77 -12.81
CA PRO A 77 5.47 -8.03 -11.64
C PRO A 77 6.42 -6.95 -11.11
N PHE A 78 5.90 -5.93 -10.44
CA PHE A 78 6.67 -4.76 -10.02
C PHE A 78 7.37 -4.96 -8.66
N ASN A 79 8.48 -5.70 -8.67
CA ASN A 79 9.37 -5.83 -7.50
C ASN A 79 10.62 -4.97 -7.73
N VAL A 80 10.82 -3.97 -6.86
CA VAL A 80 11.88 -2.97 -6.99
C VAL A 80 12.54 -2.65 -5.67
N GLU A 81 13.80 -2.20 -5.74
CA GLU A 81 14.54 -1.67 -4.60
C GLU A 81 15.11 -0.28 -4.91
N PRO A 82 15.17 0.64 -3.93
CA PRO A 82 15.88 1.90 -4.10
C PRO A 82 17.40 1.69 -4.14
N PRO A 83 18.16 2.57 -4.81
CA PRO A 83 19.62 2.57 -4.69
C PRO A 83 20.07 2.75 -3.24
N LEU A 84 21.08 1.98 -2.81
CA LEU A 84 21.57 1.99 -1.43
C LEU A 84 21.97 3.39 -0.94
N THR A 85 22.60 4.19 -1.80
CA THR A 85 22.98 5.57 -1.48
C THR A 85 21.75 6.42 -1.18
N ALA A 86 20.71 6.35 -2.02
CA ALA A 86 19.48 7.10 -1.79
C ALA A 86 18.76 6.66 -0.51
N LEU A 87 18.75 5.36 -0.22
CA LEU A 87 18.18 4.82 1.02
C LEU A 87 18.93 5.30 2.27
N TYR A 88 20.26 5.38 2.20
CA TYR A 88 21.09 5.88 3.30
C TYR A 88 20.95 7.39 3.50
N ASP A 89 20.88 8.16 2.42
CA ASP A 89 20.77 9.61 2.44
C ASP A 89 19.41 10.11 2.96
N GLU A 90 18.34 9.35 2.73
CA GLU A 90 17.02 9.62 3.35
C GLU A 90 16.96 9.24 4.85
N GLY A 91 18.10 8.85 5.43
CA GLY A 91 18.28 8.34 6.77
C GLY A 91 17.49 9.03 7.89
N THR A 92 17.16 8.20 8.89
CA THR A 92 16.46 8.44 10.15
C THR A 92 16.20 9.92 10.45
N GLN A 93 14.94 10.31 10.32
CA GLN A 93 14.52 11.65 10.73
C GLN A 93 14.95 11.89 12.17
N PRO A 94 15.72 12.96 12.45
CA PRO A 94 16.15 13.23 13.80
C PRO A 94 14.91 13.41 14.68
N LEU A 95 14.76 12.56 15.69
CA LEU A 95 13.66 12.60 16.66
C LEU A 95 13.65 13.91 17.49
N SER A 96 14.67 14.76 17.37
CA SER A 96 14.83 15.94 18.23
C SER A 96 15.48 17.12 17.51
N LEU A 97 14.65 18.09 17.13
CA LEU A 97 15.04 19.51 17.07
C LEU A 97 14.18 20.36 18.01
N LEU A 98 13.79 19.82 19.17
CA LEU A 98 13.36 20.68 20.26
C LEU A 98 14.61 21.36 20.85
N PRO A 99 14.70 22.70 20.83
CA PRO A 99 15.76 23.40 21.53
C PRO A 99 15.59 23.15 23.04
N TYR A 100 16.59 22.56 23.69
CA TYR A 100 16.67 22.56 25.15
C TYR A 100 17.02 23.99 25.60
N PRO A 101 16.18 24.67 26.41
CA PRO A 101 16.59 25.92 27.04
C PRO A 101 17.65 25.61 28.11
N LEU A 102 18.75 26.37 28.09
CA LEU A 102 19.80 26.39 29.13
C LEU A 102 19.30 27.08 30.40
#